data_AF-A0A7X7DU30-F1
#
_entry.id   AF-A0A7X7DU30-F1
#
_cell.length_a   1.000
_cell.length_b   1.000
_cell.length_c   1.000
_cell.angle_alpha   90.00
_cell.angle_beta   90.00
_cell.angle_gamma   90.00
#
_symmetry.space_group_name_H-M   'P 1'
#
loop_
_entity.id
_entity.type
_entity.pdbx_description
1 polymer ?
#
loop_
_entity_poly.entity_id
_entity_poly.type
_entity_poly.pdbx_seq_one_letter_code
_entity_poly.pdbx_strand_id
1 'polypeptide(L)'
;MKTEIRYGINAIRELLRATGRTPGDIFTEGFDPRDVDFGLSIIWAGLLWQNRDLTVEEVGDFCDEEDGRYVALIGEATEKLISAFRRSFGLKDDEESEGKN
;
A
#
# COMPACT_ATOMS: atom_id res chain seq x y z
N MET A 1 -12.80 -6.62 -13.64
CA MET A 1 -11.48 -5.97 -13.72
C MET A 1 -10.48 -6.88 -13.02
N LYS A 2 -9.28 -7.13 -13.55
CA LYS A 2 -8.24 -7.84 -12.77
C LYS A 2 -7.51 -6.78 -11.94
N THR A 3 -7.80 -6.74 -10.65
CA THR A 3 -7.25 -5.75 -9.73
C THR A 3 -5.79 -6.12 -9.42
N GLU A 4 -4.84 -5.54 -10.14
CA GLU A 4 -3.41 -5.66 -9.83
C GLU A 4 -2.93 -4.43 -9.06
N ILE A 5 -2.52 -4.61 -7.81
CA ILE A 5 -1.93 -3.53 -7.03
C ILE A 5 -0.48 -3.30 -7.48
N ARG A 6 -0.06 -2.05 -7.67
CA ARG A 6 1.33 -1.69 -8.00
C ARG A 6 1.71 -0.32 -7.47
N TYR A 7 2.90 -0.23 -6.89
CA TYR A 7 3.49 1.03 -6.44
C TYR A 7 4.70 1.41 -7.30
N GLY A 8 4.58 2.52 -8.02
CA GLY A 8 5.71 3.28 -8.55
C GLY A 8 5.87 4.61 -7.80
N ILE A 9 6.85 5.43 -8.19
CA ILE A 9 7.14 6.71 -7.52
C ILE A 9 5.91 7.63 -7.43
N ASN A 10 5.09 7.69 -8.48
CA ASN A 10 3.87 8.50 -8.45
C ASN A 10 2.81 7.96 -7.48
N ALA A 11 2.64 6.63 -7.37
CA ALA A 11 1.74 6.04 -6.38
C ALA A 11 2.21 6.36 -4.96
N ILE A 12 3.51 6.22 -4.68
CA ILE A 12 4.11 6.56 -3.39
C ILE A 12 3.93 8.05 -3.08
N ARG A 13 4.11 8.93 -4.08
CA ARG A 13 3.88 10.38 -3.94
C ARG A 13 2.43 10.70 -3.59
N GLU A 14 1.46 10.06 -4.24
CA GLU A 14 0.05 10.30 -3.91
C GLU A 14 -0.33 9.74 -2.54
N LEU A 15 0.22 8.58 -2.14
CA LEU A 15 0.06 8.07 -0.78
C LEU A 15 0.59 9.05 0.27
N LEU A 16 1.79 9.60 0.07
CA LEU A 16 2.37 10.60 0.95
C LEU A 16 1.50 11.86 1.05
N ARG A 17 0.90 12.30 -0.06
CA ARG A 17 0.00 13.46 -0.07
C ARG A 17 -1.29 13.22 0.69
N ALA A 18 -1.87 12.03 0.54
CA ALA A 18 -3.13 11.67 1.19
C ALA A 18 -2.94 11.50 2.69
N THR A 19 -1.83 10.88 3.11
CA THR A 19 -1.67 10.42 4.49
C THR A 19 -0.68 11.23 5.31
N GLY A 20 0.16 12.04 4.68
CA GLY A 20 1.28 12.72 5.32
C GLY A 20 2.43 11.79 5.75
N ARG A 21 2.35 10.49 5.47
CA ARG A 21 3.34 9.48 5.89
C ARG A 21 4.14 8.97 4.70
N THR A 22 5.45 8.89 4.86
CA THR A 22 6.32 8.20 3.90
C THR A 22 6.23 6.69 4.13
N PRO A 23 6.58 5.85 3.15
CA PRO A 23 6.68 4.41 3.41
C PRO A 23 7.66 4.07 4.54
N GLY A 24 8.71 4.88 4.74
CA GLY A 24 9.62 4.74 5.87
C GLY A 24 8.88 4.85 7.21
N ASP A 25 8.06 5.89 7.38
CA ASP A 25 7.27 6.11 8.61
C ASP A 25 6.30 4.95 8.86
N ILE A 26 5.69 4.43 7.79
CA ILE A 26 4.78 3.27 7.85
C ILE A 26 5.52 2.03 8.37
N PHE A 27 6.76 1.81 7.94
CA PHE A 27 7.54 0.64 8.37
C PHE A 27 8.15 0.78 9.77
N THR A 28 8.55 1.98 10.16
CA THR A 28 9.21 2.20 11.46
C THR A 28 8.21 2.32 12.61
N GLU A 29 7.11 3.05 12.40
CA GLU A 29 6.08 3.28 13.42
C GLU A 29 4.96 2.23 13.35
N GLY A 30 4.87 1.51 12.23
CA GLY A 30 3.81 0.56 11.96
C GLY A 30 2.53 1.20 11.44
N PHE A 31 1.55 0.35 11.19
CA PHE A 31 0.23 0.69 10.69
C PHE A 31 -0.81 -0.24 11.32
N ASP A 32 -1.93 0.32 11.78
CA ASP A 32 -3.10 -0.45 12.24
C ASP A 32 -4.06 -0.66 11.07
N PRO A 33 -4.26 -1.90 10.56
CA PRO A 33 -5.16 -2.18 9.44
C PRO A 33 -6.63 -1.84 9.71
N ARG A 34 -6.99 -1.54 10.96
CA ARG A 34 -8.32 -1.06 11.36
C ARG A 34 -8.49 0.45 11.20
N ASP A 35 -7.41 1.19 10.95
CA ASP A 35 -7.49 2.55 10.42
C ASP A 35 -7.88 2.46 8.94
N VAL A 36 -9.20 2.41 8.71
CA VAL A 36 -9.79 2.15 7.40
C VAL A 36 -9.44 3.25 6.41
N ASP A 37 -9.38 4.51 6.84
CA ASP A 37 -9.04 5.64 5.95
C ASP A 37 -7.60 5.51 5.45
N PHE A 38 -6.67 5.15 6.34
CA PHE A 38 -5.30 4.88 5.97
C PHE A 38 -5.17 3.64 5.09
N GLY A 39 -5.86 2.54 5.44
CA GLY A 39 -5.82 1.31 4.66
C GLY A 39 -6.36 1.47 3.24
N LEU A 40 -7.51 2.15 3.09
CA LEU A 40 -8.06 2.50 1.79
C LEU A 40 -7.11 3.41 1.00
N SER A 41 -6.45 4.36 1.65
CA SER A 41 -5.44 5.21 1.01
C SER A 41 -4.25 4.41 0.46
N ILE A 42 -3.79 3.37 1.19
CA ILE A 42 -2.75 2.47 0.69
C ILE A 42 -3.25 1.75 -0.57
N ILE A 43 -4.40 1.07 -0.51
CA ILE A 43 -4.97 0.32 -1.63
C ILE A 43 -5.16 1.24 -2.85
N TRP A 44 -5.81 2.38 -2.63
CA TRP A 44 -6.08 3.41 -3.64
C TRP A 44 -4.83 3.83 -4.39
N ALA A 45 -3.77 4.22 -3.67
CA ALA A 45 -2.52 4.63 -4.28
C ALA A 45 -1.93 3.53 -5.18
N GLY A 46 -2.08 2.27 -4.77
CA GLY A 46 -1.66 1.09 -5.52
C GLY A 46 -2.53 0.76 -6.74
N LEU A 47 -3.71 1.34 -6.88
CA LEU A 47 -4.63 1.16 -8.03
C LEU A 47 -4.60 2.32 -9.02
N LEU A 48 -4.03 3.48 -8.63
CA LEU A 48 -3.93 4.66 -9.48
C LEU A 48 -3.23 4.42 -10.83
N TRP A 49 -2.40 3.40 -10.95
CA TRP A 49 -1.76 3.07 -12.23
C TRP A 49 -2.75 2.49 -13.26
N GLN A 50 -3.85 1.87 -12.81
CA GLN A 50 -4.92 1.36 -13.68
C GLN A 50 -5.93 2.46 -14.01
N ASN A 51 -6.30 3.25 -13.01
CA ASN A 51 -7.23 4.35 -13.16
C ASN A 51 -6.74 5.56 -12.35
N ARG A 52 -6.31 6.61 -13.06
CA ARG A 52 -5.72 7.82 -12.45
C ARG A 52 -6.75 8.72 -11.79
N ASP A 53 -8.03 8.57 -12.16
CA ASP A 53 -9.13 9.38 -11.64
C ASP A 53 -9.88 8.66 -10.52
N LEU A 54 -9.43 7.45 -10.15
CA LEU A 54 -9.99 6.68 -9.05
C LEU A 54 -9.92 7.47 -7.75
N THR A 55 -11.00 7.45 -6.99
CA THR A 55 -11.11 8.08 -5.67
C THR A 55 -10.98 7.05 -4.55
N VAL A 56 -10.71 7.50 -3.33
CA VAL A 56 -10.66 6.62 -2.14
C VAL A 56 -12.05 6.04 -1.84
N GLU A 57 -13.11 6.82 -2.07
CA GLU A 57 -14.51 6.39 -1.91
C GLU A 57 -14.85 5.23 -2.84
N GLU A 58 -14.52 5.33 -4.13
CA GLU A 58 -14.72 4.23 -5.09
C GLU A 58 -13.93 2.97 -4.72
N VAL A 59 -12.78 3.10 -4.04
CA VAL A 59 -12.02 1.96 -3.53
C VAL A 59 -12.72 1.33 -2.31
N GLY A 60 -13.33 2.15 -1.45
CA GLY A 60 -14.18 1.70 -0.37
C GLY A 60 -15.38 0.90 -0.88
N ASP A 61 -16.12 1.47 -1.82
CA ASP A 61 -17.24 0.80 -2.49
C ASP A 61 -16.81 -0.52 -3.13
N PHE A 62 -15.65 -0.52 -3.81
CA PHE A 62 -15.07 -1.73 -4.39
C PHE A 62 -14.71 -2.78 -3.32
N CYS A 63 -14.29 -2.38 -2.13
CA CYS A 63 -14.03 -3.31 -1.03
C CYS A 63 -15.32 -3.92 -0.46
N ASP A 64 -16.43 -3.19 -0.47
CA ASP A 64 -17.72 -3.63 0.08
C ASP A 64 -18.47 -4.62 -0.83
N GLU A 65 -18.09 -4.73 -2.11
CA GLU A 65 -18.70 -5.68 -3.06
C GLU A 65 -18.53 -7.16 -2.64
N GLU A 66 -17.51 -7.50 -1.84
CA GLU A 66 -17.25 -8.87 -1.37
C GLU A 66 -16.74 -8.90 0.09
N ASP A 67 -17.32 -9.79 0.89
CA ASP A 67 -16.91 -10.01 2.28
C ASP A 67 -15.40 -10.33 2.38
N GLY A 68 -14.70 -9.58 3.23
CA GLY A 68 -13.27 -9.77 3.49
C GLY A 68 -12.33 -9.24 2.41
N ARG A 69 -12.86 -8.66 1.32
CA ARG A 69 -12.03 -8.13 0.24
C ARG A 69 -11.10 -7.00 0.70
N TYR A 70 -11.56 -6.12 1.60
CA TYR A 70 -10.69 -5.11 2.22
C TYR A 70 -9.45 -5.74 2.86
N VAL A 71 -9.65 -6.77 3.69
CA VAL A 71 -8.57 -7.45 4.43
C VAL A 71 -7.57 -8.12 3.46
N ALA A 72 -8.08 -8.74 2.40
CA ALA A 72 -7.24 -9.33 1.36
C ALA A 72 -6.41 -8.26 0.62
N LEU A 73 -7.06 -7.18 0.19
CA LEU A 73 -6.42 -6.10 -0.56
C LEU A 73 -5.39 -5.36 0.28
N ILE A 74 -5.67 -5.02 1.55
CA ILE A 74 -4.71 -4.30 2.39
C ILE A 74 -3.46 -5.14 2.67
N GLY A 75 -3.61 -6.46 2.83
CA GLY A 75 -2.48 -7.38 2.96
C GLY A 75 -1.58 -7.34 1.73
N GLU A 76 -2.15 -7.56 0.54
CA GLU A 76 -1.43 -7.47 -0.74
C GLU A 76 -0.80 -6.09 -0.94
N ALA A 77 -1.55 -5.03 -0.63
CA ALA A 77 -1.13 -3.65 -0.81
C ALA A 77 0.08 -3.31 0.04
N THR A 78 0.06 -3.73 1.31
CA THR A 78 1.16 -3.50 2.24
C THR A 78 2.42 -4.20 1.74
N GLU A 79 2.36 -5.49 1.41
CA GLU A 79 3.50 -6.27 0.89
C GLU A 79 4.12 -5.61 -0.35
N LYS A 80 3.28 -5.21 -1.30
CA LYS A 80 3.73 -4.57 -2.54
C LYS A 80 4.29 -3.17 -2.31
N LEU A 81 3.78 -2.42 -1.33
CA LEU A 81 4.32 -1.12 -0.94
C LEU A 81 5.73 -1.29 -0.35
N ILE A 82 5.95 -2.28 0.52
CA ILE A 82 7.28 -2.59 1.08
C ILE A 82 8.25 -2.89 -0.04
N SER A 83 7.86 -3.82 -0.90
CA SER A 83 8.70 -4.28 -2.01
C SER A 83 9.04 -3.14 -2.97
N ALA A 84 8.08 -2.26 -3.27
CA ALA A 84 8.31 -1.09 -4.11
C ALA A 84 9.17 -0.01 -3.46
N PHE A 85 9.00 0.22 -2.17
CA PHE A 85 9.83 1.15 -1.41
C PHE A 85 11.28 0.66 -1.41
N ARG A 86 11.54 -0.60 -1.02
CA ARG A 86 12.91 -1.14 -1.00
C ARG A 86 13.60 -1.03 -2.36
N ARG A 87 12.92 -1.41 -3.45
CA ARG A 87 13.43 -1.24 -4.82
C ARG A 87 13.71 0.22 -5.19
N SER A 88 12.82 1.13 -4.82
CA SER A 88 12.92 2.55 -5.20
C SER A 88 14.06 3.27 -4.48
N PHE A 89 14.40 2.82 -3.27
CA PHE A 89 15.44 3.43 -2.42
C PHE A 89 16.71 2.59 -2.33
N GLY A 90 16.81 1.49 -3.09
CA GLY A 90 18.00 0.62 -3.10
C GLY A 90 18.27 -0.08 -1.77
N LEU A 91 17.24 -0.26 -0.94
CA LEU A 91 17.34 -1.00 0.31
C LEU A 91 17.39 -2.49 -0.02
N LYS A 92 18.33 -3.21 0.61
CA LYS A 92 18.38 -4.68 0.50
C LYS A 92 17.16 -5.26 1.21
N ASP A 93 16.59 -6.34 0.69
CA ASP A 93 15.62 -7.12 1.43
C ASP A 93 16.35 -7.75 2.64
N ASP A 94 15.91 -7.43 3.86
CA ASP A 94 16.52 -7.92 5.11
C ASP A 94 16.32 -9.44 5.34
N GLU A 95 15.97 -10.21 4.32
CA GLU A 95 15.92 -11.69 4.40
C GLU A 95 17.32 -12.34 4.55
N GLU A 96 18.41 -11.55 4.58
CA GLU A 96 19.78 -12.01 4.92
C GLU A 96 20.22 -11.68 6.37
N SER A 97 19.30 -11.29 7.28
CA SER A 97 19.66 -10.93 8.66
C SER A 97 19.23 -11.94 9.75
N GLU A 98 18.97 -13.21 9.42
CA GLU A 98 18.88 -14.32 10.41
C GLU A 98 20.14 -15.19 10.41
N GLY A 99 21.27 -14.57 10.75
CA GLY A 99 22.55 -15.27 10.80
C GLY A 99 23.60 -14.55 11.61
N LYS A 100 23.33 -14.28 12.89
CA LYS A 100 24.30 -14.18 14.02
C LYS A 100 23.63 -13.52 15.24
N ASN A 101 23.11 -14.33 16.16
CA ASN A 101 23.66 -14.49 17.51
C ASN A 101 22.96 -15.63 18.25
#